data_AF-A0A5Y2Q8E7-F1
#
_entry.id   AF-A0A5Y2Q8E7-F1
#
_cell.length_a   1.000
_cell.length_b   1.000
_cell.length_c   1.000
_cell.angle_alpha   90.00
_cell.angle_beta   90.00
_cell.angle_gamma   90.00
#
_symmetry.space_group_name_H-M   'P 1'
#
loop_
_entity.id
_entity.type
_entity.pdbx_description
1 polymer ?
#
loop_
_entity_poly.entity_id
_entity_poly.type
_entity_poly.pdbx_seq_one_letter_code
_entity_poly.pdbx_strand_id
1 'polypeptide(L)'
;WIREDIGDIGIQLFEQTLAAWCGLPPQVCVFAPVCGSAFAMEMNGDVYNCDHFVYPQYKLGNINDTPLRQMNNSAQNQQFGLDKSRTMAQECHTCPWKFACYGGCPKHRFLPSACGPMKQNYLCAGYQCFFSHTAPMMKAMKTLYVNNLSPAEIRSVFFK
;
A
#
# COMPACT_ATOMS: atom_id res chain seq x y z
N TRP A 1 3.40 -17.40 12.98
CA TRP A 1 3.91 -17.07 11.63
C TRP A 1 5.35 -17.49 11.41
N ILE A 2 6.40 -16.72 11.73
CA ILE A 2 7.80 -17.10 11.38
C ILE A 2 8.19 -18.50 11.89
N ARG A 3 7.73 -18.89 13.08
CA ARG A 3 8.10 -20.18 13.68
C ARG A 3 7.40 -21.39 13.05
N GLU A 4 6.17 -21.22 12.60
CA GLU A 4 5.28 -22.35 12.28
C GLU A 4 4.74 -22.32 10.85
N ASP A 5 4.60 -21.13 10.25
CA ASP A 5 3.76 -20.92 9.07
C ASP A 5 4.50 -20.28 7.88
N ILE A 6 5.72 -19.74 8.08
CA ILE A 6 6.44 -19.07 6.99
C ILE A 6 6.81 -20.06 5.88
N GLY A 7 6.49 -19.71 4.64
CA GLY A 7 6.66 -20.59 3.47
C GLY A 7 5.42 -21.45 3.15
N ASP A 8 4.56 -21.70 4.14
CA ASP A 8 3.33 -22.49 3.98
C ASP A 8 2.08 -21.59 3.89
N ILE A 9 2.03 -20.51 4.69
CA ILE A 9 0.91 -19.56 4.75
C ILE A 9 1.40 -18.15 4.41
N GLY A 10 0.90 -17.61 3.29
CA GLY A 10 1.12 -16.23 2.89
C GLY A 10 0.11 -15.27 3.55
N ILE A 11 0.61 -14.31 4.33
CA ILE A 11 -0.22 -13.25 4.90
C ILE A 11 0.10 -11.96 4.17
N GLN A 12 -0.87 -11.42 3.42
CA GLN A 12 -0.67 -10.28 2.51
C GLN A 12 0.12 -9.13 3.16
N LEU A 13 -0.23 -8.70 4.36
CA LEU A 13 0.48 -7.61 5.06
C LEU A 13 1.96 -7.94 5.31
N PHE A 14 2.29 -9.19 5.65
CA PHE A 14 3.66 -9.60 5.93
C PHE A 14 4.46 -9.68 4.64
N GLU A 15 3.87 -10.24 3.58
CA GLU A 15 4.47 -10.29 2.24
C GLU A 15 4.71 -8.88 1.68
N GLN A 16 3.74 -7.97 1.81
CA GLN A 16 3.90 -6.56 1.41
C GLN A 16 5.05 -5.89 2.17
N THR A 17 5.16 -6.18 3.46
CA THR A 17 6.21 -5.60 4.30
C THR A 17 7.57 -6.10 3.87
N LEU A 18 7.73 -7.42 3.68
CA LEU A 18 8.99 -7.99 3.20
C LEU A 18 9.36 -7.44 1.82
N ALA A 19 8.41 -7.37 0.90
CA ALA A 19 8.61 -6.78 -0.42
C ALA A 19 9.15 -5.34 -0.33
N ALA A 20 8.57 -4.50 0.54
CA ALA A 20 9.05 -3.14 0.77
C ALA A 20 10.48 -3.10 1.32
N TRP A 21 10.85 -4.00 2.25
CA TRP A 21 12.21 -4.12 2.76
C TRP A 21 13.22 -4.53 1.68
N CYS A 22 12.79 -5.37 0.75
CA CYS A 22 13.56 -5.81 -0.42
C CYS A 22 13.57 -4.78 -1.58
N GLY A 23 12.87 -3.65 -1.45
CA GLY A 23 12.78 -2.63 -2.51
C GLY A 23 11.96 -3.08 -3.71
N LEU A 24 11.10 -4.09 -3.54
CA LEU A 24 10.23 -4.61 -4.58
C LEU A 24 8.97 -3.75 -4.72
N PRO A 25 8.32 -3.74 -5.89
CA PRO A 25 7.06 -3.06 -6.08
C PRO A 25 5.98 -3.54 -5.08
N PRO A 26 5.16 -2.63 -4.56
CA PRO A 26 4.02 -2.97 -3.71
C PRO A 26 2.97 -3.73 -4.52
N GLN A 27 2.44 -4.84 -3.98
CA GLN A 27 1.37 -5.60 -4.63
C GLN A 27 -0.02 -5.07 -4.30
N VAL A 28 -0.15 -4.28 -3.22
CA VAL A 28 -1.43 -3.70 -2.80
C VAL A 28 -1.35 -2.18 -2.84
N CYS A 29 -2.35 -1.56 -3.48
CA CYS A 29 -2.36 -0.12 -3.70
C CYS A 29 -2.30 0.69 -2.40
N VAL A 30 -2.72 0.14 -1.25
CA VAL A 30 -2.65 0.77 0.07
C VAL A 30 -1.22 1.10 0.50
N PHE A 31 -0.24 0.27 0.12
CA PHE A 31 1.17 0.45 0.45
C PHE A 31 2.01 1.01 -0.71
N ALA A 32 1.36 1.45 -1.79
CA ALA A 32 2.04 2.06 -2.93
C ALA A 32 2.22 3.58 -2.80
N PRO A 33 3.22 4.21 -3.44
CA PRO A 33 3.32 5.67 -3.47
C PRO A 33 2.12 6.33 -4.17
N VAL A 34 1.57 5.68 -5.20
CA VAL A 34 0.43 6.14 -5.99
C VAL A 34 -0.67 5.07 -6.05
N CYS A 35 -1.91 5.46 -6.34
CA CYS A 35 -3.04 4.54 -6.55
C CYS A 35 -3.76 4.84 -7.88
N GLY A 36 -5.01 4.39 -8.04
CA GLY A 36 -5.82 4.66 -9.25
C GLY A 36 -5.74 3.58 -10.33
N SER A 37 -5.29 2.37 -10.00
CA SER A 37 -5.26 1.23 -10.92
C SER A 37 -6.25 0.11 -10.58
N ALA A 38 -6.94 0.22 -9.44
CA ALA A 38 -7.89 -0.77 -8.94
C ALA A 38 -9.32 -0.30 -9.20
N PHE A 39 -9.70 -0.19 -10.47
CA PHE A 39 -10.99 0.36 -10.86
C PHE A 39 -12.17 -0.43 -10.27
N ALA A 40 -13.20 0.31 -9.87
CA ALA A 40 -14.50 -0.26 -9.57
C ALA A 40 -15.43 -0.03 -10.77
N MET A 41 -16.20 -1.04 -11.14
CA MET A 41 -17.19 -0.96 -12.19
C MET A 41 -18.55 -1.37 -11.60
N GLU A 42 -19.52 -0.48 -11.70
CA GLU A 42 -20.89 -0.72 -11.28
C GLU A 42 -21.67 -1.49 -12.35
N MET A 43 -22.81 -2.08 -11.97
CA MET A 43 -23.62 -2.92 -12.86
C MET A 43 -24.14 -2.19 -14.11
N ASN A 44 -24.26 -0.86 -14.07
CA ASN A 44 -24.65 -0.04 -15.22
C ASN A 44 -23.49 0.26 -16.19
N GLY A 45 -22.28 -0.25 -15.90
CA GLY A 45 -21.08 0.00 -16.68
C GLY A 45 -20.28 1.23 -16.25
N ASP A 46 -20.71 1.98 -15.24
CA ASP A 46 -19.96 3.14 -14.75
C ASP A 46 -18.66 2.69 -14.08
N VAL A 47 -17.56 3.35 -14.44
CA VAL A 47 -16.21 3.04 -13.94
C VAL A 47 -15.71 4.17 -13.06
N TYR A 48 -15.13 3.82 -11.91
CA TYR A 48 -14.59 4.73 -10.91
C TYR A 48 -13.12 4.41 -10.62
N ASN A 49 -12.38 5.39 -10.09
CA ASN A 49 -10.95 5.24 -9.79
C ASN A 49 -10.62 4.06 -8.84
N CYS A 50 -11.52 3.76 -7.89
CA CYS A 50 -11.33 2.79 -6.80
C CYS A 50 -12.67 2.48 -6.13
N ASP A 51 -12.83 1.27 -5.61
CA ASP A 51 -13.98 0.78 -4.83
C ASP A 51 -14.29 1.61 -3.56
N HIS A 52 -13.30 2.29 -2.99
CA HIS A 52 -13.52 3.21 -1.86
C HIS A 52 -14.06 4.60 -2.26
N PHE A 53 -14.04 4.92 -3.56
CA PHE A 53 -14.35 6.23 -4.12
C PHE A 53 -15.43 6.14 -5.20
N VAL A 54 -16.48 5.35 -4.96
CA VAL A 54 -17.66 5.26 -5.83
C VAL A 54 -18.63 6.41 -5.54
N TYR A 55 -18.22 7.62 -5.93
CA TYR A 55 -19.05 8.84 -5.85
C TYR A 55 -19.01 9.58 -7.19
N PRO A 56 -20.04 10.39 -7.53
CA PRO A 56 -20.13 11.03 -8.85
C PRO A 56 -18.87 11.81 -9.27
N GLN A 57 -18.20 12.49 -8.35
CA GLN A 57 -16.97 13.25 -8.62
C GLN A 57 -15.74 12.40 -8.96
N TYR A 58 -15.79 11.09 -8.75
CA TYR A 58 -14.73 10.12 -9.07
C TYR A 58 -15.11 9.17 -10.21
N LYS A 59 -16.26 9.39 -10.86
CA LYS A 59 -16.64 8.64 -12.07
C LYS A 59 -15.68 9.00 -13.20
N LEU A 60 -15.04 8.00 -13.79
CA LEU A 60 -14.14 8.13 -14.93
C LEU A 60 -14.88 8.08 -16.27
N GLY A 61 -16.00 7.35 -16.32
CA GLY A 61 -16.80 7.17 -17.53
C GLY A 61 -17.74 5.98 -17.42
N ASN A 62 -18.23 5.50 -18.57
CA ASN A 62 -18.97 4.26 -18.70
C ASN A 62 -18.25 3.34 -19.71
N ILE A 63 -18.12 2.05 -19.38
CA ILE A 63 -17.37 1.08 -20.18
C ILE A 63 -17.96 0.84 -21.58
N ASN A 64 -19.25 1.11 -21.75
CA ASN A 64 -19.92 0.97 -23.04
C ASN A 64 -19.55 2.08 -24.02
N ASP A 65 -19.12 3.25 -23.51
CA ASP A 65 -18.82 4.44 -24.31
C ASP A 65 -17.32 4.73 -24.40
N THR A 66 -16.57 4.46 -23.33
CA THR A 66 -15.15 4.81 -23.21
C THR A 66 -14.31 3.56 -22.94
N PRO A 67 -13.26 3.27 -23.75
CA PRO A 67 -12.36 2.18 -23.46
C PRO A 67 -11.64 2.33 -22.11
N LEU A 68 -11.50 1.23 -21.37
CA LEU A 68 -10.80 1.17 -20.07
C LEU A 68 -9.40 1.79 -20.11
N ARG A 69 -8.65 1.58 -21.20
CA ARG A 69 -7.31 2.18 -21.40
C ARG A 69 -7.38 3.70 -21.41
N GLN A 70 -8.39 4.28 -22.05
CA GLN A 70 -8.57 5.73 -22.10
C GLN A 70 -8.92 6.29 -20.72
N MET A 71 -9.82 5.61 -19.98
CA MET A 71 -10.14 5.99 -18.60
C MET A 71 -8.91 5.90 -17.69
N ASN A 72 -8.12 4.82 -17.81
CA ASN A 72 -6.89 4.63 -17.04
C ASN A 72 -5.86 5.73 -17.29
N ASN A 73 -5.72 6.17 -18.54
CA ASN A 73 -4.75 7.17 -18.94
C ASN A 73 -5.29 8.61 -18.85
N SER A 74 -6.53 8.80 -18.39
CA SER A 74 -7.13 10.13 -18.25
C SER A 74 -6.39 10.99 -17.21
N ALA A 75 -6.40 12.32 -17.42
CA ALA A 75 -5.83 13.27 -16.46
C ALA A 75 -6.48 13.15 -15.08
N GLN A 76 -7.79 12.88 -15.03
CA GLN A 76 -8.52 12.64 -13.78
C GLN A 76 -7.96 11.44 -13.01
N ASN A 77 -7.73 10.30 -13.67
CA ASN A 77 -7.18 9.12 -13.00
C ASN A 77 -5.74 9.30 -12.54
N GLN A 78 -4.91 9.93 -13.38
CA GLN A 78 -3.52 10.25 -13.01
C GLN A 78 -3.48 11.19 -11.79
N GLN A 79 -4.32 12.23 -11.77
CA GLN A 79 -4.39 13.15 -10.65
C GLN A 79 -4.85 12.46 -9.36
N PHE A 80 -5.89 11.62 -9.43
CA PHE A 80 -6.36 10.81 -8.31
C PHE A 80 -5.24 9.94 -7.73
N GLY A 81 -4.46 9.28 -8.59
CA GLY A 81 -3.34 8.44 -8.17
C GLY A 81 -2.21 9.22 -7.50
N LEU A 82 -1.83 10.37 -8.08
CA LEU A 82 -0.80 11.27 -7.56
C LEU A 82 -1.21 11.93 -6.23
N ASP A 83 -2.50 12.17 -6.05
CA ASP A 83 -3.04 12.76 -4.82
C ASP A 83 -2.75 11.93 -3.58
N LYS A 84 -2.58 10.60 -3.73
CA LYS A 84 -2.15 9.75 -2.63
C LYS A 84 -0.83 10.23 -2.02
N SER A 85 0.15 10.59 -2.84
CA SER A 85 1.43 11.12 -2.37
C SER A 85 1.35 12.60 -2.04
N ARG A 86 0.67 13.40 -2.86
CA ARG A 86 0.59 14.87 -2.72
C ARG A 86 -0.13 15.33 -1.46
N THR A 87 -1.16 14.59 -1.03
CA THR A 87 -1.99 14.91 0.14
C THR A 87 -1.58 14.14 1.40
N MET A 88 -0.37 13.58 1.40
CA MET A 88 0.15 12.87 2.56
C MET A 88 0.42 13.85 3.71
N ALA A 89 0.17 13.45 4.96
CA ALA A 89 0.48 14.29 6.12
C ALA A 89 1.98 14.62 6.18
N GLN A 90 2.33 15.84 6.59
CA GLN A 90 3.70 16.35 6.55
C GLN A 90 4.70 15.44 7.31
N GLU A 91 4.30 14.96 8.49
CA GLU A 91 5.06 14.02 9.33
C GLU A 91 5.35 12.67 8.65
N CYS A 92 4.54 12.26 7.67
CA CYS A 92 4.80 11.03 6.92
C CYS A 92 5.98 11.18 5.95
N HIS A 93 6.38 12.41 5.57
CA HIS A 93 7.52 12.62 4.67
C HIS A 93 8.86 12.30 5.31
N THR A 94 8.96 12.48 6.63
CA THR A 94 10.16 12.18 7.44
C THR A 94 10.02 10.90 8.25
N CYS A 95 8.86 10.24 8.21
CA CYS A 95 8.62 8.99 8.92
C CYS A 95 9.56 7.87 8.40
N PRO A 96 10.25 7.13 9.29
CA PRO A 96 11.18 6.07 8.88
C PRO A 96 10.48 4.91 8.15
N TRP A 97 9.16 4.76 8.34
CA TRP A 97 8.35 3.72 7.71
C TRP A 97 7.70 4.13 6.39
N LYS A 98 7.99 5.33 5.87
CA LYS A 98 7.40 5.83 4.62
C LYS A 98 7.55 4.83 3.46
N PHE A 99 8.70 4.19 3.33
CA PHE A 99 9.00 3.23 2.26
C PHE A 99 8.07 2.00 2.24
N ALA A 100 7.48 1.63 3.38
CA ALA A 100 6.55 0.51 3.51
C ALA A 100 5.08 0.93 3.62
N CYS A 101 4.82 2.22 3.89
CA CYS A 101 3.48 2.72 4.23
C CYS A 101 2.91 3.71 3.22
N TYR A 102 3.72 4.68 2.79
CA TYR A 102 3.29 5.82 1.95
C TYR A 102 2.00 6.52 2.42
N GLY A 103 1.82 6.63 3.75
CA GLY A 103 0.64 7.25 4.36
C GLY A 103 -0.66 6.44 4.24
N GLY A 104 -0.58 5.17 3.82
CA GLY A 104 -1.72 4.28 3.67
C GLY A 104 -2.76 4.76 2.64
N CYS A 105 -3.94 4.13 2.67
CA CYS A 105 -5.06 4.49 1.79
C CYS A 105 -5.58 5.91 2.12
N PRO A 106 -5.80 6.78 1.11
CA PRO A 106 -6.41 8.10 1.32
C PRO A 106 -7.79 8.06 1.99
N LYS A 107 -8.59 7.01 1.73
CA LYS A 107 -9.91 6.81 2.37
C LYS A 107 -9.83 6.77 3.89
N HIS A 108 -8.70 6.31 4.44
CA HIS A 108 -8.50 6.17 5.88
C HIS A 108 -7.77 7.37 6.50
N ARG A 109 -7.60 8.48 5.77
CA ARG A 109 -6.92 9.69 6.25
C ARG A 109 -7.91 10.70 6.79
N PHE A 110 -8.31 10.51 8.04
CA PHE A 110 -9.29 11.37 8.68
C PHE A 110 -8.90 11.82 10.10
N LEU A 111 -7.75 11.39 10.63
CA LEU A 111 -7.23 11.91 11.89
C LEU A 111 -6.57 13.29 11.68
N PRO A 112 -6.65 14.19 12.67
CA PRO A 112 -5.83 15.40 12.68
C PRO A 112 -4.34 15.06 12.57
N SER A 113 -3.59 15.84 11.81
CA SER A 113 -2.13 15.77 11.77
C SER A 113 -1.55 16.76 12.77
N ALA A 114 -0.39 16.42 13.35
CA ALA A 114 0.33 17.34 14.23
C ALA A 114 1.03 18.46 13.43
N CYS A 115 1.23 18.27 12.13
CA CYS A 115 2.09 19.12 11.29
C CYS A 115 1.36 19.70 10.07
N GLY A 116 0.18 20.30 10.28
CA GLY A 116 -0.54 21.06 9.25
C GLY A 116 -1.89 20.45 8.83
N PRO A 117 -2.46 20.90 7.70
CA PRO A 117 -3.87 20.64 7.39
C PRO A 117 -4.16 19.25 6.82
N MET A 118 -3.14 18.55 6.31
CA MET A 118 -3.30 17.22 5.71
C MET A 118 -3.54 16.15 6.78
N LYS A 119 -4.60 15.37 6.64
CA LYS A 119 -5.03 14.39 7.64
C LYS A 119 -4.14 13.15 7.66
N GLN A 120 -3.97 12.58 8.85
CA GLN A 120 -3.21 11.37 9.07
C GLN A 120 -4.09 10.13 8.89
N ASN A 121 -3.45 9.01 8.52
CA ASN A 121 -4.10 7.71 8.45
C ASN A 121 -4.55 7.26 9.85
N TYR A 122 -5.79 6.78 9.97
CA TYR A 122 -6.35 6.29 11.23
C TYR A 122 -5.51 5.20 11.89
N LEU A 123 -4.90 4.33 11.09
CA LEU A 123 -4.06 3.22 11.57
C LEU A 123 -2.58 3.59 11.71
N CYS A 124 -2.20 4.88 11.66
CA CYS A 124 -0.79 5.26 11.65
C CYS A 124 -0.02 4.72 12.85
N ALA A 125 -0.54 4.86 14.08
CA ALA A 125 0.10 4.31 15.28
C ALA A 125 0.22 2.78 15.23
N GLY A 126 -0.81 2.09 14.73
CA GLY A 126 -0.79 0.64 14.54
C GLY A 126 0.27 0.19 13.54
N TYR A 127 0.38 0.89 12.41
CA TYR A 127 1.42 0.64 11.42
C TYR A 127 2.83 0.87 11.99
N GLN A 128 3.05 1.96 12.72
CA GLN A 128 4.34 2.21 13.35
C GLN A 128 4.72 1.11 14.34
N CYS A 129 3.76 0.66 15.17
CA CYS A 129 3.96 -0.46 16.09
C CYS A 129 4.32 -1.75 15.35
N PHE A 130 3.54 -2.10 14.32
CA PHE A 130 3.75 -3.29 13.51
C PHE A 130 5.11 -3.29 12.79
N PHE A 131 5.47 -2.19 12.12
CA PHE A 131 6.74 -2.10 11.41
C PHE A 131 7.94 -2.09 12.35
N SER A 132 7.84 -1.42 13.50
CA SER A 132 8.87 -1.46 14.53
C SER A 132 9.09 -2.87 15.06
N HIS A 133 8.00 -3.58 15.40
CA HIS A 133 8.05 -4.95 15.91
C HIS A 133 8.64 -5.94 14.89
N THR A 134 8.27 -5.83 13.62
CA THR A 134 8.70 -6.76 12.57
C THR A 134 10.06 -6.41 11.96
N ALA A 135 10.57 -5.20 12.15
CA ALA A 135 11.81 -4.72 11.52
C ALA A 135 13.02 -5.66 11.68
N PRO A 136 13.33 -6.23 12.86
CA PRO A 136 14.48 -7.13 13.01
C PRO A 136 14.37 -8.37 12.12
N MET A 137 13.18 -8.97 12.07
CA MET A 137 12.92 -10.17 11.28
C MET A 137 12.87 -9.86 9.78
N MET A 138 12.25 -8.75 9.39
CA MET A 138 12.23 -8.30 8.00
C MET A 138 13.64 -7.99 7.48
N LYS A 139 14.50 -7.41 8.32
CA LYS A 139 15.91 -7.17 7.98
C LYS A 139 16.68 -8.48 7.76
N ALA A 140 16.47 -9.48 8.62
CA ALA A 140 17.09 -10.80 8.46
C ALA A 140 16.58 -11.53 7.20
N MET A 141 15.27 -11.53 6.95
CA MET A 141 14.67 -12.10 5.74
C MET A 141 15.15 -11.40 4.47
N LYS A 142 15.31 -10.07 4.51
CA LYS A 142 15.95 -9.30 3.43
C LYS A 142 17.37 -9.79 3.18
N THR A 143 18.17 -10.03 4.22
CA THR A 143 19.53 -10.55 4.07
C THR A 143 19.54 -11.91 3.34
N LEU A 144 18.60 -12.81 3.65
CA LEU A 144 18.46 -14.07 2.90
C LEU A 144 18.12 -13.81 1.44
N TYR A 145 17.10 -12.97 1.19
CA TYR A 145 16.65 -12.62 -0.16
C TYR A 145 17.78 -12.06 -1.03
N VAL A 146 18.57 -11.11 -0.54
CA VAL A 146 19.68 -10.51 -1.34
C VAL A 146 20.83 -11.48 -1.61
N ASN A 147 20.91 -12.58 -0.88
CA ASN A 147 21.87 -13.66 -1.11
C ASN A 147 21.27 -14.82 -1.93
N ASN A 148 20.12 -14.61 -2.58
CA ASN A 148 19.39 -15.62 -3.35
C ASN A 148 18.96 -16.86 -2.52
N LEU A 149 18.75 -16.67 -1.22
CA LEU A 149 18.18 -17.69 -0.33
C LEU A 149 16.70 -17.40 -0.10
N SER A 150 15.93 -18.45 0.21
CA SER A 150 14.52 -18.27 0.53
C SER A 150 14.38 -17.52 1.87
N PRO A 151 13.58 -16.45 1.95
CA PRO A 151 13.27 -15.79 3.22
C PRO A 151 12.70 -16.73 4.28
N ALA A 152 12.04 -17.82 3.87
CA ALA A 152 11.48 -18.83 4.78
C ALA A 152 12.57 -19.61 5.55
N GLU A 153 13.81 -19.64 5.05
CA GLU A 153 14.94 -20.26 5.74
C GLU A 153 15.28 -19.56 7.07
N ILE A 154 14.75 -18.36 7.33
CA ILE A 154 14.89 -17.71 8.64
C ILE A 154 14.42 -18.60 9.80
N ARG A 155 13.48 -19.52 9.53
CA ARG A 155 13.01 -20.51 10.50
C ARG A 155 14.18 -21.34 11.03
N SER A 156 15.02 -21.89 10.16
CA SER A 156 16.15 -22.74 10.56
C SER A 156 17.29 -21.97 11.24
N VAL A 157 17.40 -20.66 10.99
CA VAL A 157 18.42 -19.79 11.57
C VAL A 157 18.11 -19.42 13.02
N PHE A 158 16.84 -19.13 13.34
CA PHE A 158 16.45 -18.61 14.67
C PHE A 158 15.69 -19.61 15.53
N PHE A 159 15.08 -20.63 14.94
CA PHE A 159 14.19 -21.57 15.62
C PHE A 159 14.60 -22.99 15.20
N LYS A 160 15.58 -23.54 15.93
CA LYS A 160 15.88 -24.97 15.87
C LYS A 160 14.88 -25.77 16.68
#